data_AF-A0A6A8DQQ1-F1
#
_entry.id   AF-A0A6A8DQQ1-F1
#
_cell.length_a   1.000
_cell.length_b   1.000
_cell.length_c   1.000
_cell.angle_alpha   90.00
_cell.angle_beta   90.00
_cell.angle_gamma   90.00
#
_symmetry.space_group_name_H-M   'P 1'
#
loop_
_entity.id
_entity.type
_entity.pdbx_description
1 polymer ?
#
loop_
_entity_poly.entity_id
_entity_poly.type
_entity_poly.pdbx_seq_one_letter_code
_entity_poly.pdbx_strand_id
1 'polypeptide(L)'
;MNKKGKDRYEITLVFGLEALSKFKLIEKVRGDMDKKGVIALLGIIIVIIAGYFIVTYISFVQVQKFGGFPIPKDAEVTKEEENIIVYNWSKASEENGIPKRYQIELEKEGWDIEWREGAATVYKKDGIKVLLICSTNYLSISPTE
;
A
#
# COMPACT_ATOMS: atom_id res chain seq x y z
N MET A 1 -22.43 -33.62 -31.67
CA MET A 1 -23.19 -32.44 -31.19
C MET A 1 -22.36 -31.70 -30.15
N ASN A 2 -22.06 -30.43 -30.41
CA ASN A 2 -20.97 -29.66 -29.81
C ASN A 2 -21.32 -29.13 -28.39
N LYS A 3 -20.74 -29.72 -27.34
CA LYS A 3 -20.94 -29.31 -25.93
C LYS A 3 -20.41 -27.91 -25.62
N LYS A 4 -19.46 -27.35 -26.39
CA LYS A 4 -18.89 -25.99 -26.16
C LYS A 4 -19.87 -24.84 -26.44
N GLY A 5 -20.98 -25.11 -27.12
CA GLY A 5 -21.99 -24.10 -27.42
C GLY A 5 -22.88 -23.80 -26.21
N LYS A 6 -23.33 -24.82 -25.50
CA LYS A 6 -24.35 -24.72 -24.44
C LYS A 6 -23.85 -23.98 -23.20
N ASP A 7 -22.62 -24.27 -22.78
CA ASP A 7 -22.02 -23.66 -21.60
C ASP A 7 -21.81 -22.15 -21.75
N ARG A 8 -21.53 -21.67 -22.97
CA ARG A 8 -21.35 -20.22 -23.22
C ARG A 8 -22.65 -19.43 -23.10
N TYR A 9 -23.80 -19.99 -23.48
CA TYR A 9 -25.08 -19.32 -23.32
C TYR A 9 -25.54 -19.31 -21.86
N GLU A 10 -25.32 -20.41 -21.14
CA GLU A 10 -25.67 -20.50 -19.71
C GLU A 10 -24.82 -19.53 -18.88
N ILE A 11 -23.51 -19.44 -19.12
CA ILE A 11 -22.62 -18.49 -18.43
C ILE A 11 -23.05 -17.04 -18.72
N THR A 12 -23.33 -16.70 -19.99
CA THR A 12 -23.76 -15.35 -20.37
C THR A 12 -25.12 -14.97 -19.76
N LEU A 13 -26.05 -15.93 -19.66
CA LEU A 13 -27.36 -15.74 -19.03
C LEU A 13 -27.25 -15.57 -17.50
N VAL A 14 -26.38 -16.33 -16.83
CA VAL A 14 -26.14 -16.21 -15.38
C VAL A 14 -25.54 -14.84 -15.05
N PHE A 15 -24.52 -14.39 -15.79
CA PHE A 15 -23.98 -13.03 -15.62
C PHE A 15 -25.02 -11.94 -15.93
N GLY A 16 -25.86 -12.16 -16.96
CA GLY A 16 -26.96 -11.26 -17.29
C GLY A 16 -28.01 -11.13 -16.19
N LEU A 17 -28.41 -12.25 -15.57
CA LEU A 17 -29.35 -12.26 -14.44
C LEU A 17 -28.76 -11.63 -13.18
N GLU A 18 -27.48 -11.89 -12.88
CA GLU A 18 -26.81 -11.23 -11.76
C GLU A 18 -26.70 -9.71 -11.97
N ALA A 19 -26.36 -9.28 -13.18
CA ALA A 19 -26.29 -7.86 -13.53
C ALA A 19 -27.67 -7.20 -13.46
N LEU A 20 -28.72 -7.85 -13.97
CA LEU A 20 -30.11 -7.37 -13.88
C LEU A 20 -30.62 -7.32 -12.44
N SER A 21 -30.23 -8.29 -11.60
CA SER A 21 -30.57 -8.31 -10.17
C SER A 21 -29.89 -7.17 -9.42
N LYS A 22 -28.57 -6.98 -9.63
CA LYS A 22 -27.81 -5.85 -9.07
C LYS A 22 -28.36 -4.50 -9.57
N PHE A 23 -28.71 -4.40 -10.85
CA PHE A 23 -29.31 -3.19 -11.44
C PHE A 23 -30.67 -2.87 -10.82
N LYS A 24 -31.57 -3.85 -10.69
CA LYS A 24 -32.87 -3.66 -10.00
C LYS A 24 -32.70 -3.31 -8.52
N LEU A 25 -31.70 -3.87 -7.84
CA LEU A 25 -31.39 -3.53 -6.46
C LEU A 25 -30.92 -2.07 -6.35
N ILE A 26 -30.07 -1.62 -7.27
CA ILE A 26 -29.60 -0.23 -7.36
C ILE A 26 -30.76 0.72 -7.68
N GLU A 27 -31.66 0.37 -8.61
CA GLU A 27 -32.85 1.16 -8.89
C GLU A 27 -33.83 1.21 -7.71
N LYS A 28 -33.98 0.11 -6.97
CA LYS A 28 -34.81 0.06 -5.75
C LYS A 28 -34.24 0.94 -4.63
N VAL A 29 -32.93 0.87 -4.39
CA VAL A 29 -32.23 1.76 -3.44
C VAL A 29 -32.33 3.22 -3.89
N ARG A 30 -32.25 3.49 -5.19
CA ARG A 30 -32.41 4.84 -5.78
C ARG A 30 -33.85 5.35 -5.72
N GLY A 31 -34.84 4.47 -5.74
CA GLY A 31 -36.27 4.79 -5.73
C GLY A 31 -36.83 5.10 -4.34
N ASP A 32 -36.27 4.49 -3.28
CA ASP A 32 -36.67 4.73 -1.89
C ASP A 32 -35.91 5.89 -1.21
N MET A 33 -34.78 6.33 -1.79
CA MET A 33 -33.96 7.41 -1.23
C MET A 33 -34.32 8.76 -1.82
N ASP A 34 -34.64 9.72 -0.96
CA ASP A 34 -34.84 11.11 -1.36
C ASP A 34 -33.51 11.72 -1.89
N LYS A 35 -33.62 12.83 -2.64
CA LYS A 35 -32.43 13.51 -3.21
C LYS A 35 -31.37 13.82 -2.14
N LYS A 36 -31.76 14.02 -0.88
CA LYS A 36 -30.83 14.28 0.24
C LYS A 36 -30.11 13.00 0.67
N GLY A 37 -30.79 11.85 0.70
CA GLY A 37 -30.17 10.54 0.95
C GLY A 37 -29.09 10.19 -0.08
N VAL A 38 -29.33 10.46 -1.37
CA VAL A 38 -28.33 10.23 -2.43
C VAL A 38 -27.10 11.13 -2.26
N ILE A 39 -27.31 12.41 -1.92
CA ILE A 39 -26.21 13.36 -1.66
C ILE A 39 -25.40 12.93 -0.42
N ALA A 40 -26.07 12.47 0.65
CA ALA A 40 -25.41 11.98 1.84
C ALA A 40 -24.54 10.75 1.56
N LEU A 41 -25.04 9.80 0.75
CA LEU A 41 -24.31 8.60 0.38
C LEU A 41 -23.05 8.91 -0.44
N LEU A 42 -23.14 9.84 -1.38
CA LEU A 42 -22.00 10.33 -2.16
C LEU A 42 -20.96 11.02 -1.26
N GLY A 43 -21.41 11.81 -0.28
CA GLY A 43 -20.53 12.43 0.71
C GLY A 43 -19.74 11.41 1.51
N ILE A 44 -20.39 10.33 1.97
CA ILE A 44 -19.74 9.24 2.71
C ILE A 44 -18.66 8.55 1.85
N ILE A 45 -18.95 8.28 0.57
CA ILE A 45 -17.98 7.67 -0.35
C ILE A 45 -16.75 8.57 -0.53
N ILE A 46 -16.94 9.89 -0.70
CA ILE A 46 -15.82 10.84 -0.83
C ILE A 46 -14.97 10.87 0.44
N VAL A 47 -15.59 10.85 1.63
CA VAL A 47 -14.86 10.82 2.92
C VAL A 47 -14.04 9.54 3.07
N ILE A 48 -14.58 8.39 2.66
CA ILE A 48 -13.85 7.11 2.70
C ILE A 48 -12.65 7.15 1.75
N ILE A 49 -12.84 7.65 0.52
CA ILE A 49 -11.75 7.79 -0.46
C ILE A 49 -10.68 8.75 0.06
N ALA A 50 -11.07 9.94 0.53
CA ALA A 50 -10.15 10.92 1.09
C ALA A 50 -9.41 10.38 2.32
N GLY A 51 -10.11 9.67 3.22
CA GLY A 51 -9.50 9.01 4.37
C GLY A 51 -8.47 7.95 3.97
N TYR A 52 -8.77 7.16 2.93
CA TYR A 52 -7.82 6.19 2.37
C TYR A 52 -6.58 6.88 1.78
N PHE A 53 -6.75 7.98 1.02
CA PHE A 53 -5.63 8.76 0.48
C PHE A 53 -4.78 9.41 1.58
N ILE A 54 -5.40 9.97 2.61
CA ILE A 54 -4.70 10.55 3.77
C ILE A 54 -3.88 9.50 4.50
N VAL A 55 -4.47 8.32 4.78
CA VAL A 55 -3.75 7.24 5.48
C VAL A 55 -2.61 6.70 4.62
N THR A 56 -2.78 6.55 3.31
CA THR A 56 -1.73 6.01 2.43
C THR A 56 -0.59 7.00 2.21
N TYR A 57 -0.88 8.26 1.87
CA TYR A 57 0.15 9.26 1.55
C TYR A 57 0.87 9.86 2.77
N ILE A 58 0.23 9.93 3.96
CA ILE A 58 0.89 10.50 5.16
C ILE A 58 1.71 9.43 5.91
N SER A 59 1.56 8.14 5.61
CA SER A 59 2.27 7.07 6.34
C SER A 59 3.77 7.01 6.08
N PHE A 60 4.27 7.72 5.07
CA PHE A 60 5.67 7.73 4.67
C PHE A 60 6.09 9.15 4.34
N VAL A 61 6.80 9.80 5.27
CA VAL A 61 7.37 11.12 4.99
C VAL A 61 8.55 10.90 4.05
N GLN A 62 8.41 11.29 2.78
CA GLN A 62 9.53 11.36 1.85
C GLN A 62 10.43 12.54 2.27
N VAL A 63 11.38 12.27 3.16
CA VAL A 63 12.48 13.22 3.41
C VAL A 63 13.40 13.12 2.18
N GLN A 64 13.80 14.23 1.58
CA GLN A 64 14.67 14.27 0.38
C GLN A 64 16.06 13.62 0.58
N LYS A 65 16.37 13.14 1.78
CA LYS A 65 17.59 12.37 2.06
C LYS A 65 17.51 10.97 1.40
N PHE A 66 18.67 10.41 1.08
CA PHE A 66 18.80 9.06 0.52
C PHE A 66 18.01 8.82 -0.79
N GLY A 67 17.92 9.83 -1.66
CA GLY A 67 17.23 9.69 -2.95
C GLY A 67 15.72 9.51 -2.83
N GLY A 68 15.10 9.95 -1.72
CA GLY A 68 13.68 9.78 -1.47
C GLY A 68 13.31 8.40 -0.94
N PHE A 69 14.25 7.70 -0.29
CA PHE A 69 13.97 6.45 0.39
C PHE A 69 12.88 6.67 1.46
N PRO A 70 11.75 5.94 1.42
CA PRO A 70 10.68 6.10 2.40
C PRO A 70 11.20 5.93 3.82
N ILE A 71 10.71 6.75 4.76
CA ILE A 71 11.01 6.59 6.19
C ILE A 71 9.71 6.20 6.88
N PRO A 72 9.70 5.18 7.76
CA PRO A 72 8.49 4.83 8.50
C PRO A 72 8.07 5.98 9.42
N LYS A 73 6.81 6.41 9.34
CA LYS A 73 6.30 7.55 10.12
C LYS A 73 6.44 7.39 11.64
N ASP A 74 6.27 6.17 12.14
CA ASP A 74 6.34 5.86 13.57
C ASP A 74 7.77 5.58 14.04
N ALA A 75 8.79 5.86 13.21
CA ALA A 75 10.18 5.68 13.57
C ALA A 75 10.73 6.98 14.19
N GLU A 76 11.18 6.91 15.44
CA GLU A 76 11.74 8.06 16.15
C GLU A 76 13.24 8.18 15.85
N VAL A 77 13.69 9.34 15.36
CA VAL A 77 15.12 9.58 15.11
C VAL A 77 15.86 9.56 16.45
N THR A 78 16.83 8.66 16.59
CA THR A 78 17.70 8.57 17.77
C THR A 78 19.10 9.10 17.50
N LYS A 79 19.55 9.05 16.24
CA LYS A 79 20.84 9.60 15.81
C LYS A 79 20.75 10.04 14.36
N GLU A 80 21.32 11.19 14.05
CA GLU A 80 21.40 11.73 12.69
C GLU A 80 22.82 12.27 12.45
N GLU A 81 23.50 11.67 11.49
CA GLU A 81 24.82 12.11 11.01
C GLU A 81 24.73 12.40 9.50
N GLU A 82 25.83 12.85 8.88
CA GLU A 82 25.85 13.24 7.47
C GLU A 82 25.38 12.12 6.52
N ASN A 83 25.78 10.87 6.79
CA ASN A 83 25.54 9.73 5.90
C ASN A 83 24.76 8.58 6.58
N ILE A 84 24.18 8.79 7.75
CA ILE A 84 23.36 7.77 8.41
C ILE A 84 22.30 8.41 9.28
N ILE A 85 21.08 7.88 9.19
CA ILE A 85 20.04 8.16 10.19
C ILE A 85 19.67 6.86 10.86
N VAL A 86 19.64 6.90 12.18
CA VAL A 86 19.26 5.80 13.05
C VAL A 86 17.94 6.15 13.72
N TYR A 87 17.06 5.17 13.75
CA TYR A 87 15.73 5.28 14.29
C TYR A 87 15.49 4.20 15.34
N ASN A 88 14.78 4.58 16.39
CA ASN A 88 14.06 3.64 17.23
C ASN A 88 12.72 3.34 16.55
N TRP A 89 12.50 2.08 16.20
CA TRP A 89 11.27 1.68 15.52
C TRP A 89 10.76 0.35 16.05
N SER A 90 9.71 0.39 16.87
CA SER A 90 9.17 -0.78 17.56
C SER A 90 8.67 -1.91 16.66
N LYS A 91 8.43 -1.61 15.38
CA LYS A 91 8.01 -2.60 14.38
C LYS A 91 9.19 -3.31 13.71
N ALA A 92 10.42 -2.86 13.94
CA ALA A 92 11.64 -3.52 13.50
C ALA A 92 11.92 -4.74 14.37
N SER A 93 12.22 -5.86 13.73
CA SER A 93 12.57 -7.12 14.38
C SER A 93 13.86 -7.66 13.80
N GLU A 94 14.73 -8.23 14.62
CA GLU A 94 15.91 -8.93 14.14
C GLU A 94 15.53 -10.24 13.43
N GLU A 95 14.59 -11.00 13.99
CA GLU A 95 14.13 -12.28 13.45
C GLU A 95 13.24 -12.08 12.21
N ASN A 96 12.32 -11.13 12.26
CA ASN A 96 11.31 -10.94 11.21
C ASN A 96 11.64 -9.78 10.25
N GLY A 97 12.74 -9.06 10.49
CA GLY A 97 13.14 -7.90 9.71
C GLY A 97 12.13 -6.75 9.79
N ILE A 98 11.98 -6.04 8.66
CA ILE A 98 10.98 -4.99 8.52
C ILE A 98 9.57 -5.57 8.27
N PRO A 99 8.49 -4.93 8.76
CA PRO A 99 7.13 -5.39 8.53
C PRO A 99 6.78 -5.53 7.05
N LYS A 100 6.02 -6.57 6.69
CA LYS A 100 5.57 -6.83 5.31
C LYS A 100 4.86 -5.63 4.68
N ARG A 101 4.10 -4.86 5.47
CA ARG A 101 3.46 -3.62 4.98
C ARG A 101 4.48 -2.60 4.46
N TYR A 102 5.63 -2.48 5.14
CA TYR A 102 6.68 -1.55 4.74
C TYR A 102 7.43 -2.06 3.51
N GLN A 103 7.67 -3.38 3.42
CA GLN A 103 8.24 -4.00 2.21
C GLN A 103 7.40 -3.69 0.96
N ILE A 104 6.08 -3.88 1.06
CA ILE A 104 5.14 -3.58 -0.04
C ILE A 104 5.21 -2.09 -0.43
N GLU A 105 5.41 -1.19 0.53
CA GLU A 105 5.51 0.22 0.20
C GLU A 105 6.82 0.55 -0.54
N LEU A 106 7.94 -0.02 -0.10
CA LEU A 106 9.22 0.12 -0.80
C LEU A 106 9.10 -0.37 -2.25
N GLU A 107 8.47 -1.53 -2.47
CA GLU A 107 8.23 -2.08 -3.81
C GLU A 107 7.36 -1.14 -4.67
N LYS A 108 6.28 -0.57 -4.12
CA LYS A 108 5.41 0.39 -4.85
C LYS A 108 6.14 1.67 -5.21
N GLU A 109 7.01 2.13 -4.33
CA GLU A 109 7.85 3.30 -4.55
C GLU A 109 9.04 3.01 -5.48
N GLY A 110 9.17 1.77 -5.98
CA GLY A 110 10.19 1.37 -6.96
C GLY A 110 11.55 1.03 -6.36
N TRP A 111 11.60 0.67 -5.08
CA TRP A 111 12.81 0.18 -4.42
C TRP A 111 12.89 -1.34 -4.47
N ASP A 112 13.87 -1.85 -5.22
CA ASP A 112 14.13 -3.28 -5.35
C ASP A 112 15.24 -3.73 -4.40
N ILE A 113 15.18 -4.97 -3.92
CA ILE A 113 16.27 -5.57 -3.12
C ILE A 113 17.40 -5.99 -4.07
N GLU A 114 18.57 -5.38 -3.93
CA GLU A 114 19.80 -5.80 -4.64
C GLU A 114 20.52 -6.92 -3.88
N TRP A 115 20.57 -6.82 -2.54
CA TRP A 115 21.28 -7.77 -1.69
C TRP A 115 20.68 -7.83 -0.29
N ARG A 116 20.78 -9.00 0.36
CA ARG A 116 20.36 -9.19 1.75
C ARG A 116 21.24 -10.24 2.43
N GLU A 117 21.75 -9.90 3.62
CA GLU A 117 22.43 -10.83 4.53
C GLU A 117 22.16 -10.43 5.98
N GLY A 118 21.67 -11.39 6.77
CA GLY A 118 21.30 -11.14 8.17
C GLY A 118 20.34 -9.95 8.32
N ALA A 119 20.73 -9.00 9.17
CA ALA A 119 19.98 -7.76 9.43
C ALA A 119 20.10 -6.69 8.32
N ALA A 120 21.03 -6.87 7.37
CA ALA A 120 21.35 -5.89 6.36
C ALA A 120 20.62 -6.19 5.04
N THR A 121 20.00 -5.17 4.45
CA THR A 121 19.36 -5.24 3.13
C THR A 121 19.75 -3.99 2.34
N VAL A 122 20.27 -4.20 1.12
CA VAL A 122 20.56 -3.12 0.18
C VAL A 122 19.39 -2.99 -0.79
N TYR A 123 18.79 -1.81 -0.83
CA TYR A 123 17.75 -1.43 -1.77
C TYR A 123 18.32 -0.56 -2.88
N LYS A 124 17.75 -0.65 -4.07
CA LYS A 124 18.15 0.14 -5.23
C LYS A 124 16.95 0.73 -5.96
N LYS A 125 17.12 1.97 -6.42
CA LYS A 125 16.18 2.69 -7.29
C LYS A 125 16.94 3.70 -8.13
N ASP A 126 16.74 3.72 -9.45
CA ASP A 126 17.31 4.72 -10.37
C ASP A 126 18.84 4.94 -10.23
N GLY A 127 19.58 3.87 -9.93
CA GLY A 127 21.05 3.92 -9.72
C GLY A 127 21.49 4.37 -8.32
N ILE A 128 20.55 4.75 -7.45
CA ILE A 128 20.78 5.04 -6.03
C ILE A 128 20.68 3.73 -5.25
N LYS A 129 21.61 3.52 -4.32
CA LYS A 129 21.52 2.41 -3.36
C LYS A 129 21.47 2.90 -1.93
N VAL A 130 20.69 2.18 -1.12
CA VAL A 130 20.48 2.46 0.29
C VAL A 130 20.66 1.18 1.08
N LEU A 131 21.55 1.22 2.07
CA LEU A 131 21.69 0.17 3.07
C LEU A 131 20.70 0.41 4.21
N LEU A 132 19.86 -0.59 4.45
CA LEU A 132 18.94 -0.67 5.58
C LEU A 132 19.41 -1.77 6.53
N ILE A 133 19.67 -1.43 7.78
CA ILE A 133 19.95 -2.40 8.85
C ILE A 133 18.76 -2.44 9.80
N CYS A 134 18.21 -3.63 10.03
CA CYS A 134 17.03 -3.86 10.86
C CYS A 134 17.34 -4.86 11.98
N SER A 135 17.19 -4.43 13.23
CA SER A 135 17.25 -5.29 14.42
C SER A 135 16.08 -4.93 15.35
N THR A 136 15.99 -5.58 16.52
CA THR A 136 14.89 -5.38 17.47
C THR A 136 14.84 -3.92 17.92
N ASN A 137 13.73 -3.24 17.60
CA ASN A 137 13.51 -1.81 17.84
C ASN A 137 14.53 -0.86 17.18
N TYR A 138 15.36 -1.36 16.25
CA TYR A 138 16.44 -0.60 15.63
C TYR A 138 16.32 -0.61 14.12
N LEU A 139 16.38 0.58 13.53
CA LEU A 139 16.47 0.75 12.09
C LEU A 139 17.56 1.77 11.78
N SER A 140 18.46 1.47 10.85
CA SER A 140 19.34 2.49 10.28
C SER A 140 19.27 2.50 8.77
N ILE A 141 19.41 3.70 8.20
CA ILE A 141 19.33 3.97 6.77
C ILE A 141 20.55 4.81 6.40
N SER A 142 21.29 4.37 5.39
CA SER A 142 22.50 5.05 4.90
C SER A 142 22.66 4.83 3.38
N PRO A 143 23.26 5.77 2.64
CA PRO A 143 23.59 5.55 1.25
C PRO A 143 24.72 4.51 1.13
N THR A 144 24.76 3.79 0.03
CA THR A 144 25.81 2.81 -0.26
C THR A 144 26.14 2.81 -1.77
N GLU A 145 27.25 2.17 -2.16
CA GLU A 145 27.78 2.16 -3.53
C GLU A 145 27.29 0.97 -4.37
#